data_AF-A0A351TQ28-F1
#
_entry.id   AF-A0A351TQ28-F1
#
_cell.length_a   1.000
_cell.length_b   1.000
_cell.length_c   1.000
_cell.angle_alpha   90.00
_cell.angle_beta   90.00
_cell.angle_gamma   90.00
#
_symmetry.space_group_name_H-M   'P 1'
#
loop_
_entity.id
_entity.type
_entity.pdbx_description
1 polymer ?
#
loop_
_entity_poly.entity_id
_entity_poly.type
_entity_poly.pdbx_seq_one_letter_code
_entity_poly.pdbx_strand_id
1 'polypeptide(L)'
;QLQLYVEHTYLFRDLTELWRDETPMTAEEVLELDQYCYDRGVELVPSIATFGHLYKLLKTKSFEHLCELPDSFGQRFGFRDRMDHHTVNVSDRDAIALVKDMIVEYMQLFRTDKFNICADETFDLGKGRSAALAEEKGKGVLYMEYIKELFEFLIEKGKTPMFWGDIIC
;
A
#
# COMPACT_ATOMS: atom_id res chain seq x y z
N GLN A 1 -10.70 -0.35 -19.57
CA GLN A 1 -10.06 0.09 -18.31
C GLN A 1 -8.61 -0.35 -18.35
N LEU A 2 -7.70 0.47 -17.83
CA LEU A 2 -6.29 0.16 -17.54
C LEU A 2 -6.07 0.37 -16.04
N GLN A 3 -5.36 -0.54 -15.35
CA GLN A 3 -5.01 -0.36 -13.94
C GLN A 3 -3.50 -0.13 -13.80
N LEU A 4 -3.10 0.93 -13.10
CA LEU A 4 -1.71 1.28 -12.84
C LEU A 4 -1.32 0.81 -11.43
N TYR A 5 -0.61 -0.31 -11.36
CA TYR A 5 -0.08 -0.86 -10.12
C TYR A 5 1.26 -0.24 -9.74
N VAL A 6 1.36 0.22 -8.49
CA VAL A 6 2.59 0.80 -7.91
C VAL A 6 2.79 0.31 -6.48
N GLU A 7 3.98 -0.22 -6.20
CA GLU A 7 4.47 -0.41 -4.82
C GLU A 7 5.25 0.82 -4.35
N HIS A 8 6.29 1.17 -5.10
CA HIS A 8 7.32 2.15 -4.72
C HIS A 8 7.83 2.99 -5.90
N THR A 9 7.28 2.78 -7.09
CA THR A 9 7.71 3.40 -8.36
C THR A 9 6.91 4.67 -8.69
N TYR A 10 6.43 5.38 -7.67
CA TYR A 10 5.84 6.72 -7.78
C TYR A 10 6.59 7.68 -6.85
N LEU A 11 6.80 8.91 -7.32
CA LEU A 11 7.60 9.93 -6.65
C LEU A 11 6.83 10.60 -5.50
N PHE A 12 6.59 9.85 -4.42
CA PHE A 12 5.98 10.37 -3.20
C PHE A 12 6.84 11.46 -2.58
N ARG A 13 6.26 12.65 -2.33
CA ARG A 13 7.01 13.86 -1.94
C ARG A 13 7.82 13.69 -0.65
N ASP A 14 7.20 13.13 0.38
CA ASP A 14 7.79 13.03 1.72
C ASP A 14 8.44 11.66 2.02
N LEU A 15 8.51 10.77 1.01
CA LEU A 15 9.01 9.39 1.17
C LEU A 15 10.27 9.14 0.34
N THR A 16 11.27 10.02 0.43
CA THR A 16 12.52 9.88 -0.34
C THR A 16 13.24 8.55 -0.14
N GLU A 17 13.20 7.96 1.06
CA GLU A 17 13.80 6.64 1.33
C GLU A 17 13.16 5.50 0.52
N LEU A 18 11.92 5.68 0.04
CA LEU A 18 11.16 4.68 -0.73
C LEU A 18 11.72 4.47 -2.14
N TRP A 19 12.06 5.58 -2.82
CA TRP A 19 12.33 5.59 -4.26
C TRP A 19 13.74 6.04 -4.63
N ARG A 20 14.59 6.44 -3.67
CA ARG A 20 15.95 7.00 -3.92
C ARG A 20 16.88 6.16 -4.80
N ASP A 21 16.66 4.84 -4.86
CA ASP A 21 17.47 3.88 -5.61
C ASP A 21 16.72 3.35 -6.84
N GLU A 22 15.67 4.05 -7.30
CA GLU A 22 14.76 3.67 -8.39
C GLU A 22 14.52 4.83 -9.36
N THR A 23 13.80 4.56 -10.46
CA THR A 23 13.34 5.57 -11.42
C THR A 23 11.81 5.71 -11.34
N PRO A 24 11.28 6.43 -10.33
CA PRO A 24 9.84 6.52 -10.11
C PRO A 24 9.16 7.40 -11.16
N MET A 25 7.89 7.11 -11.42
CA MET A 25 7.00 8.01 -12.16
C MET A 25 6.73 9.28 -11.36
N THR A 26 6.75 10.41 -12.04
CA THR A 26 6.34 11.71 -11.51
C THR A 26 4.83 11.87 -11.53
N ALA A 27 4.31 12.82 -10.73
CA ALA A 27 2.90 13.20 -10.78
C ALA A 27 2.48 13.70 -12.18
N GLU A 28 3.37 14.40 -12.89
CA GLU A 28 3.11 14.91 -14.25
C GLU A 28 2.93 13.76 -15.24
N GLU A 29 3.79 12.74 -15.20
CA GLU A 29 3.67 11.55 -16.08
C GLU A 29 2.39 10.76 -15.80
N VAL A 30 1.95 10.66 -14.54
CA VAL A 30 0.68 10.01 -14.19
C VAL A 30 -0.51 10.82 -14.73
N LEU A 31 -0.48 12.15 -14.59
CA LEU A 31 -1.52 13.03 -15.13
C LEU A 31 -1.57 13.00 -16.67
N GLU A 32 -0.41 12.94 -17.33
CA GLU A 32 -0.32 12.78 -18.78
C GLU A 32 -0.91 11.42 -19.22
N LEU A 33 -0.60 10.35 -18.50
CA LEU A 33 -1.17 9.03 -18.77
C LEU A 33 -2.70 9.00 -18.57
N ASP A 34 -3.21 9.59 -17.49
CA ASP A 34 -4.66 9.71 -17.24
C ASP A 34 -5.35 10.47 -18.38
N GLN A 35 -4.77 11.60 -18.82
CA GLN A 35 -5.28 12.35 -19.97
C GLN A 35 -5.25 11.54 -21.27
N TYR A 36 -4.15 10.83 -21.53
CA TYR A 36 -3.99 10.00 -22.73
C TYR A 36 -5.03 8.87 -22.79
N CYS A 37 -5.31 8.24 -21.64
CA CYS A 37 -6.35 7.24 -21.47
C CYS A 37 -7.74 7.85 -21.67
N TYR A 38 -8.01 9.00 -21.06
CA TYR A 38 -9.29 9.71 -21.17
C TYR A 38 -9.65 10.05 -22.62
N ASP A 39 -8.71 10.59 -23.39
CA ASP A 39 -8.92 10.96 -24.80
C ASP A 39 -9.30 9.76 -25.69
N ARG A 40 -9.06 8.53 -25.21
CA ARG A 40 -9.36 7.27 -25.90
C ARG A 40 -10.53 6.51 -25.30
N GLY A 41 -11.24 7.12 -24.35
CA GLY A 41 -12.34 6.45 -23.63
C GLY A 41 -11.87 5.28 -22.76
N VAL A 42 -10.60 5.27 -22.35
CA VAL A 42 -10.05 4.28 -21.42
C VAL A 42 -10.06 4.88 -20.02
N GLU A 43 -10.75 4.23 -19.09
CA GLU A 43 -10.63 4.57 -17.67
C GLU A 43 -9.28 4.08 -17.12
N LEU A 44 -8.47 5.00 -16.59
CA LEU A 44 -7.26 4.68 -15.82
C LEU A 44 -7.62 4.57 -14.34
N VAL A 45 -7.22 3.47 -13.71
CA VAL A 45 -7.52 3.16 -12.31
C VAL A 45 -6.24 3.02 -11.50
N PRO A 46 -6.10 3.74 -10.37
CA PRO A 46 -4.97 3.59 -9.47
C PRO A 46 -5.05 2.28 -8.68
N SER A 47 -3.93 1.56 -8.62
CA SER A 47 -3.69 0.44 -7.73
C SER A 47 -2.38 0.65 -6.98
N ILE A 48 -2.41 0.75 -5.64
CA ILE A 48 -1.19 0.89 -4.86
C ILE A 48 -1.11 -0.15 -3.75
N ALA A 49 0.10 -0.59 -3.42
CA ALA A 49 0.33 -1.44 -2.27
C ALA A 49 0.08 -0.66 -0.97
N THR A 50 -0.86 -1.13 -0.13
CA THR A 50 -1.22 -0.46 1.14
C THR A 50 -1.18 -1.39 2.35
N PHE A 51 -0.78 -2.65 2.19
CA PHE A 51 -0.75 -3.62 3.29
C PHE A 51 0.45 -4.54 3.18
N GLY A 52 0.48 -5.43 2.19
CA GLY A 52 1.68 -6.18 1.78
C GLY A 52 2.52 -5.41 0.76
N HIS A 53 3.61 -6.03 0.27
CA HIS A 53 4.47 -5.52 -0.80
C HIS A 53 5.11 -4.14 -0.57
N LEU A 54 5.28 -3.74 0.70
CA LEU A 54 5.90 -2.46 1.05
C LEU A 54 7.41 -2.61 1.35
N TYR A 55 8.08 -3.54 0.66
CA TYR A 55 9.50 -3.88 0.87
C TYR A 55 10.40 -2.66 0.92
N LYS A 56 10.31 -1.79 -0.10
CA LYS A 56 11.17 -0.62 -0.25
C LYS A 56 10.88 0.48 0.78
N LEU A 57 9.68 0.49 1.38
CA LEU A 57 9.30 1.43 2.43
C LEU A 57 9.73 0.92 3.81
N LEU A 58 9.25 -0.27 4.19
CA LEU A 58 9.32 -0.78 5.55
C LEU A 58 10.71 -1.33 5.93
N LYS A 59 11.63 -1.46 4.98
CA LYS A 59 13.03 -1.81 5.24
C LYS A 59 13.95 -0.63 5.55
N THR A 60 13.39 0.58 5.57
CA THR A 60 14.16 1.83 5.67
C THR A 60 14.27 2.26 7.13
N LYS A 61 15.24 3.12 7.44
CA LYS A 61 15.56 3.45 8.83
C LYS A 61 14.40 4.21 9.49
N SER A 62 13.79 5.11 8.73
CA SER A 62 12.72 5.95 9.26
C SER A 62 11.40 5.20 9.43
N PHE A 63 11.17 4.12 8.66
CA PHE A 63 9.87 3.43 8.61
C PHE A 63 9.87 1.99 9.13
N GLU A 64 11.01 1.43 9.55
CA GLU A 64 11.08 0.05 10.07
C GLU A 64 10.15 -0.22 11.28
N HIS A 65 9.87 0.80 12.08
CA HIS A 65 9.00 0.69 13.24
C HIS A 65 7.55 0.37 12.86
N LEU A 66 7.14 0.71 11.64
CA LEU A 66 5.82 0.45 11.07
C LEU A 66 5.72 -0.94 10.41
N CYS A 67 6.82 -1.68 10.32
CA CYS A 67 6.83 -3.05 9.79
C CYS A 67 6.29 -4.04 10.83
N GLU A 68 5.47 -5.00 10.38
CA GLU A 68 4.96 -6.08 11.22
C GLU A 68 6.09 -6.92 11.82
N LEU A 69 7.10 -7.24 11.01
CA LEU A 69 8.31 -7.92 11.48
C LEU A 69 9.30 -6.90 12.07
N PRO A 70 9.89 -7.17 13.24
CA PRO A 70 10.96 -6.35 13.79
C PRO A 70 12.24 -6.47 12.95
N ASP A 71 13.17 -5.54 13.18
CA ASP A 71 14.52 -5.55 12.59
C ASP A 71 14.54 -5.63 11.05
N SER A 72 13.58 -4.96 10.38
CA SER A 72 13.50 -4.91 8.92
C SER A 72 14.58 -4.01 8.29
N PHE A 73 15.13 -3.06 9.04
CA PHE A 73 16.22 -2.21 8.57
C PHE A 73 17.55 -2.97 8.44
N GLY A 74 18.35 -2.60 7.42
CA GLY A 74 19.70 -3.15 7.22
C GLY A 74 19.73 -4.59 6.68
N GLN A 75 18.57 -5.22 6.47
CA GLN A 75 18.49 -6.51 5.82
C GLN A 75 18.99 -6.44 4.37
N ARG A 76 19.79 -7.44 3.96
CA ARG A 76 20.28 -7.57 2.59
C ARG A 76 19.12 -7.81 1.64
N PHE A 77 19.29 -7.38 0.39
CA PHE A 77 18.28 -7.66 -0.63
C PHE A 77 18.16 -9.16 -0.90
N GLY A 78 16.93 -9.67 -0.84
CA GLY A 78 16.56 -11.03 -1.23
C GLY A 78 15.29 -10.98 -2.08
N PHE A 79 15.30 -11.63 -3.24
CA PHE A 79 14.14 -11.65 -4.14
C PHE A 79 12.92 -12.29 -3.49
N ARG A 80 13.11 -13.38 -2.73
CA ARG A 80 12.02 -14.02 -1.98
C ARG A 80 11.54 -13.16 -0.82
N ASP A 81 12.47 -12.60 -0.05
CA ASP A 81 12.12 -11.74 1.09
C ASP A 81 11.33 -10.49 0.65
N ARG A 82 11.55 -10.00 -0.58
CA ARG A 82 10.74 -8.93 -1.18
C ARG A 82 9.30 -9.36 -1.44
N MET A 83 9.06 -10.60 -1.82
CA MET A 83 7.72 -11.13 -2.12
C MET A 83 6.99 -11.54 -0.85
N ASP A 84 7.70 -12.19 0.07
CA ASP A 84 7.09 -12.91 1.20
C ASP A 84 6.91 -12.03 2.45
N HIS A 85 7.48 -10.81 2.48
CA HIS A 85 7.53 -9.98 3.68
C HIS A 85 7.18 -8.51 3.44
N HIS A 86 7.18 -7.75 4.55
CA HIS A 86 6.96 -6.29 4.62
C HIS A 86 5.47 -5.94 4.56
N THR A 87 4.72 -6.61 5.43
CA THR A 87 3.36 -6.23 5.82
C THR A 87 3.39 -5.08 6.83
N VAL A 88 2.45 -4.15 6.73
CA VAL A 88 2.21 -3.08 7.71
C VAL A 88 1.86 -3.65 9.09
N ASN A 89 2.42 -3.07 10.15
CA ASN A 89 2.05 -3.36 11.53
C ASN A 89 0.66 -2.77 11.86
N VAL A 90 -0.36 -3.62 11.89
CA VAL A 90 -1.75 -3.22 12.19
C VAL A 90 -1.98 -2.77 13.65
N SER A 91 -1.03 -3.04 14.56
CA SER A 91 -1.13 -2.63 15.96
C SER A 91 -0.65 -1.19 16.20
N ASP A 92 0.01 -0.58 15.21
CA ASP A 92 0.51 0.79 15.27
C ASP A 92 -0.36 1.73 14.42
N ARG A 93 -0.91 2.77 15.05
CA ARG A 93 -1.79 3.73 14.38
C ARG A 93 -1.04 4.64 13.41
N ASP A 94 0.26 4.85 13.61
CA ASP A 94 1.07 5.64 12.69
C ASP A 94 1.24 4.91 11.34
N ALA A 95 1.14 3.58 11.35
CA ALA A 95 1.28 2.75 10.16
C ALA A 95 0.12 2.96 9.17
N ILE A 96 -1.12 2.94 9.67
CA ILE A 96 -2.30 3.24 8.85
C ILE A 96 -2.41 4.72 8.50
N ALA A 97 -1.94 5.63 9.36
CA ALA A 97 -1.89 7.05 9.05
C ALA A 97 -0.99 7.33 7.83
N LEU A 98 0.22 6.76 7.82
CA LEU A 98 1.14 6.85 6.68
C LEU A 98 0.51 6.33 5.38
N VAL A 99 -0.14 5.16 5.44
CA VAL A 99 -0.82 4.57 4.28
C VAL A 99 -1.95 5.48 3.78
N LYS A 100 -2.73 6.08 4.68
CA LYS A 100 -3.78 7.05 4.33
C LYS A 100 -3.21 8.28 3.65
N ASP A 101 -2.06 8.78 4.08
CA ASP A 101 -1.37 9.91 3.44
C ASP A 101 -0.88 9.54 2.03
N MET A 102 -0.32 8.34 1.84
CA MET A 102 0.04 7.83 0.51
C MET A 102 -1.18 7.75 -0.42
N ILE A 103 -2.31 7.22 0.06
CA ILE A 103 -3.57 7.17 -0.69
C ILE A 103 -4.04 8.58 -1.07
N VAL A 104 -4.00 9.52 -0.12
CA VAL A 104 -4.44 10.91 -0.36
C VAL A 104 -3.62 11.57 -1.45
N GLU A 105 -2.30 11.41 -1.45
CA GLU A 105 -1.46 11.98 -2.50
C GLU A 105 -1.74 11.33 -3.85
N TYR A 106 -1.75 9.99 -3.91
CA TYR A 106 -1.84 9.27 -5.17
C TYR A 106 -3.22 9.39 -5.84
N MET A 107 -4.31 9.37 -5.06
CA MET A 107 -5.68 9.42 -5.59
C MET A 107 -6.02 10.73 -6.32
N GLN A 108 -5.28 11.81 -6.08
CA GLN A 108 -5.51 13.12 -6.72
C GLN A 108 -5.07 13.14 -8.18
N LEU A 109 -4.28 12.16 -8.63
CA LEU A 109 -3.70 12.10 -9.96
C LEU A 109 -4.63 11.46 -11.00
N PHE A 110 -5.79 10.95 -10.58
CA PHE A 110 -6.67 10.14 -11.40
C PHE A 110 -8.09 10.71 -11.44
N ARG A 111 -8.71 10.70 -12.63
CA ARG A 111 -10.10 11.15 -12.82
C ARG A 111 -11.14 10.17 -12.28
N THR A 112 -10.82 8.87 -12.23
CA THR A 112 -11.76 7.84 -11.78
C THR A 112 -12.15 8.04 -10.31
N ASP A 113 -13.36 7.57 -9.98
CA ASP A 113 -13.79 7.40 -8.60
C ASP A 113 -13.31 6.07 -8.02
N LYS A 114 -12.78 5.13 -8.80
CA LYS A 114 -12.30 3.84 -8.29
C LYS A 114 -10.89 3.94 -7.73
N PHE A 115 -10.60 3.15 -6.70
CA PHE A 115 -9.27 3.09 -6.11
C PHE A 115 -8.97 1.68 -5.58
N ASN A 116 -7.89 1.06 -6.02
CA ASN A 116 -7.49 -0.26 -5.57
C ASN A 116 -6.38 -0.17 -4.51
N ILE A 117 -6.67 -0.66 -3.31
CA ILE A 117 -5.71 -0.70 -2.19
C ILE A 117 -4.79 -1.94 -2.24
N CYS A 118 -4.98 -2.82 -3.22
CA CYS A 118 -4.31 -4.11 -3.38
C CYS A 118 -4.56 -5.02 -2.16
N ALA A 119 -3.77 -4.83 -1.11
CA ALA A 119 -3.88 -5.49 0.19
C ALA A 119 -3.79 -7.04 0.18
N ASP A 120 -3.09 -7.58 -0.82
CA ASP A 120 -2.78 -8.99 -1.02
C ASP A 120 -1.61 -9.49 -0.15
N GLU A 121 -1.47 -10.82 -0.08
CA GLU A 121 -0.23 -11.53 0.30
C GLU A 121 0.39 -11.06 1.64
N THR A 122 -0.44 -10.80 2.64
CA THR A 122 -0.03 -10.30 3.97
C THR A 122 0.56 -11.38 4.88
N PHE A 123 1.55 -12.13 4.39
CA PHE A 123 2.10 -13.32 5.04
C PHE A 123 2.64 -13.08 6.45
N ASP A 124 3.10 -11.87 6.76
CA ASP A 124 3.66 -11.53 8.08
C ASP A 124 2.60 -11.24 9.14
N LEU A 125 1.33 -11.00 8.77
CA LEU A 125 0.30 -10.52 9.68
C LEU A 125 0.18 -11.40 10.93
N GLY A 126 0.32 -10.79 12.10
CA GLY A 126 0.24 -11.46 13.40
C GLY A 126 1.39 -12.43 13.66
N LYS A 127 2.56 -12.25 13.05
CA LYS A 127 3.78 -13.03 13.32
C LYS A 127 4.84 -12.22 14.09
N GLY A 128 4.70 -10.90 14.16
CA GLY A 128 5.64 -10.02 14.84
C GLY A 128 4.95 -9.11 15.83
N ARG A 129 4.96 -7.81 15.57
CA ARG A 129 4.45 -6.78 16.50
C ARG A 129 2.98 -6.97 16.85
N SER A 130 2.15 -7.43 15.92
CA SER A 130 0.72 -7.69 16.17
C SER A 130 0.43 -9.11 16.67
N ALA A 131 1.43 -9.92 17.05
CA ALA A 131 1.22 -11.31 17.47
C ALA A 131 0.25 -11.47 18.66
N ALA A 132 0.39 -10.65 19.71
CA ALA A 132 -0.52 -10.69 20.85
C ALA A 132 -1.97 -10.33 20.46
N LEU A 133 -2.12 -9.32 19.59
CA LEU A 133 -3.42 -8.91 19.07
C LEU A 133 -4.04 -10.00 18.17
N ALA A 134 -3.20 -10.73 17.42
CA ALA A 134 -3.63 -11.85 16.59
C ALA A 134 -4.02 -13.08 17.42
N GLU A 135 -3.40 -13.31 18.58
CA GLU A 135 -3.81 -14.34 19.54
C GLU A 135 -5.17 -14.01 20.16
N GLU A 136 -5.43 -12.74 20.48
CA GLU A 136 -6.69 -12.29 21.06
C GLU A 136 -7.85 -12.33 20.05
N LYS A 137 -7.67 -11.73 18.87
CA LYS A 137 -8.75 -11.51 17.90
C LYS A 137 -8.78 -12.51 16.74
N GLY A 138 -7.66 -13.13 16.44
CA GLY A 138 -7.46 -13.92 15.22
C GLY A 138 -7.02 -13.07 14.02
N LYS A 139 -6.12 -13.62 13.20
CA LYS A 139 -5.53 -12.94 12.03
C LYS A 139 -6.55 -12.46 11.00
N GLY A 140 -7.57 -13.27 10.74
CA GLY A 140 -8.64 -12.91 9.78
C GLY A 140 -9.43 -11.68 10.23
N VAL A 141 -9.66 -11.51 11.54
CA VAL A 141 -10.30 -10.31 12.08
C VAL A 141 -9.40 -9.10 11.91
N LEU A 142 -8.10 -9.22 12.18
CA LEU A 142 -7.16 -8.11 11.97
C LEU A 142 -7.09 -7.66 10.53
N TYR A 143 -7.04 -8.61 9.59
CA TYR A 143 -7.07 -8.32 8.16
C TYR A 143 -8.34 -7.55 7.79
N MET A 144 -9.51 -8.05 8.20
CA MET A 144 -10.80 -7.42 7.88
C MET A 144 -10.98 -6.05 8.53
N GLU A 145 -10.53 -5.85 9.77
CA GLU A 145 -10.56 -4.55 10.45
C GLU A 145 -9.69 -3.53 9.69
N TYR A 146 -8.50 -3.91 9.25
CA TYR A 146 -7.60 -3.03 8.48
C TYR A 146 -8.19 -2.65 7.11
N ILE A 147 -8.68 -3.63 6.34
CA ILE A 147 -9.35 -3.39 5.06
C ILE A 147 -10.55 -2.47 5.23
N LYS A 148 -11.39 -2.74 6.23
CA LYS A 148 -12.58 -1.95 6.52
C LYS A 148 -12.22 -0.49 6.80
N GLU A 149 -11.18 -0.24 7.58
CA GLU A 149 -10.73 1.13 7.90
C GLU A 149 -10.27 1.90 6.64
N LEU A 150 -9.57 1.24 5.72
CA LEU A 150 -9.17 1.86 4.44
C LEU A 150 -10.36 2.06 3.49
N PHE A 151 -11.32 1.14 3.50
CA PHE A 151 -12.55 1.24 2.71
C PHE A 151 -13.41 2.42 3.16
N GLU A 152 -13.65 2.54 4.47
CA GLU A 152 -14.39 3.66 5.06
C GLU A 152 -13.72 4.99 4.68
N PHE A 153 -12.39 5.07 4.81
CA PHE A 153 -11.63 6.25 4.42
C PHE A 153 -11.76 6.63 2.93
N LEU A 154 -11.76 5.64 2.02
CA LEU A 154 -11.95 5.88 0.59
C LEU A 154 -13.38 6.32 0.26
N ILE A 155 -14.37 5.67 0.88
CA ILE A 155 -15.80 6.00 0.70
C ILE A 155 -16.08 7.43 1.16
N GLU A 156 -15.54 7.83 2.32
CA GLU A 156 -15.64 9.21 2.82
C GLU A 156 -15.06 10.25 1.85
N LYS A 157 -14.11 9.85 1.01
CA LYS A 157 -13.49 10.69 -0.02
C LYS A 157 -14.18 10.59 -1.38
N GLY A 158 -15.32 9.92 -1.45
CA GLY A 158 -16.10 9.74 -2.68
C GLY A 158 -15.45 8.76 -3.65
N LYS A 159 -14.67 7.80 -3.15
CA LYS A 159 -14.07 6.74 -3.97
C LYS A 159 -14.78 5.40 -3.80
N THR A 160 -14.74 4.58 -4.86
CA THR A 160 -15.18 3.19 -4.88
C THR A 160 -13.96 2.29 -4.63
N PRO A 161 -13.82 1.69 -3.42
CA PRO A 161 -12.66 0.88 -3.07
C PRO A 161 -12.65 -0.48 -3.81
N MET A 162 -11.45 -0.95 -4.14
CA MET A 162 -11.15 -2.27 -4.70
C MET A 162 -9.93 -2.86 -3.98
N PHE A 163 -9.78 -4.18 -4.02
CA PHE A 163 -8.67 -4.92 -3.42
C PHE A 163 -8.56 -6.30 -4.09
N TRP A 164 -7.48 -7.03 -3.86
CA TRP A 164 -7.30 -8.39 -4.33
C TRP A 164 -8.04 -9.41 -3.44
N GLY A 165 -8.63 -10.43 -4.07
CA GLY A 165 -9.49 -11.40 -3.39
C GLY A 165 -8.78 -12.66 -2.87
N ASP A 166 -7.46 -12.70 -2.87
CA ASP A 166 -6.65 -13.89 -2.54
C ASP A 166 -6.85 -14.36 -1.08
N ILE A 167 -7.10 -13.44 -0.15
CA ILE A 167 -7.23 -13.74 1.28
C ILE A 167 -8.69 -14.07 1.69
N ILE A 168 -9.68 -13.54 0.97
CA ILE A 168 -11.11 -13.76 1.26
C ILE A 168 -11.64 -14.82 0.31
N CYS A 169 -11.49 -16.10 0.69
CA CYS A 169 -12.02 -17.27 -0.01
C CYS A 169 -13.08 -17.99 0.83
#